data_AF-A0A524NGY0-F1
#
_entry.id   AF-A0A524NGY0-F1
#
_cell.length_a   1.000
_cell.length_b   1.000
_cell.length_c   1.000
_cell.angle_alpha   90.00
_cell.angle_beta   90.00
_cell.angle_gamma   90.00
#
_symmetry.space_group_name_H-M   'P 1'
#
loop_
_entity.id
_entity.type
_entity.pdbx_description
1 polymer ?
#
loop_
_entity_poly.entity_id
_entity_poly.type
_entity_poly.pdbx_seq_one_letter_code
_entity_poly.pdbx_strand_id
1 'polypeptide(L)'
;MDKVARRLELLKLEGLGFSQAEIVNELSLKLTCSKRVLYKDFEFREVWQPVLQSAVKPDGVLLKVLNRYEQIYRQASLRFITTSNELARMAALNIMLKANSLMCETAVLPEVLGRLRDLEDKAKRGVFVP
;
A
#
# COMPACT_ATOMS: atom_id res chain seq x y z
N MET A 1 13.39 -14.56 21.01
CA MET A 1 12.56 -13.44 20.53
C MET A 1 11.31 -13.98 19.87
N ASP A 2 10.18 -13.31 20.07
CA ASP A 2 8.89 -13.63 19.46
C ASP A 2 8.96 -13.62 17.91
N LYS A 3 8.38 -14.66 17.27
CA LYS A 3 8.37 -14.80 15.81
C LYS A 3 7.52 -13.72 15.15
N VAL A 4 6.45 -13.27 15.81
CA VAL A 4 5.57 -12.21 15.29
C VAL A 4 6.31 -10.88 15.26
N ALA A 5 6.92 -10.47 16.37
CA ALA A 5 7.72 -9.24 16.43
C ALA A 5 8.82 -9.19 15.36
N ARG A 6 9.54 -10.30 15.13
CA ARG A 6 10.57 -10.39 14.08
C ARG A 6 10.00 -10.18 12.67
N ARG A 7 8.87 -10.82 12.36
CA ARG A 7 8.21 -10.71 11.05
C ARG A 7 7.63 -9.32 10.82
N LEU A 8 7.13 -8.65 11.86
CA LEU A 8 6.69 -7.27 11.77
C LEU A 8 7.86 -6.31 11.49
N GLU A 9 9.00 -6.48 12.16
CA GLU A 9 10.17 -5.66 11.89
C GLU A 9 10.75 -5.91 10.49
N LEU A 10 10.67 -7.16 10.01
CA LEU A 10 11.00 -7.51 8.61
C LEU A 10 10.12 -6.75 7.62
N LEU A 11 8.79 -6.79 7.77
CA LEU A 11 7.86 -6.06 6.90
C LEU A 11 8.08 -4.55 6.95
N LYS A 12 8.46 -4.01 8.12
CA LYS A 12 8.79 -2.61 8.28
C LYS A 12 10.04 -2.21 7.49
N LEU A 13 11.13 -2.96 7.59
CA LEU A 13 12.36 -2.66 6.84
C LEU A 13 12.14 -2.79 5.33
N GLU A 14 11.33 -3.76 4.90
CA GLU A 14 10.92 -3.86 3.49
C GLU A 14 10.09 -2.66 3.04
N GLY A 15 9.15 -2.21 3.87
CA GLY A 15 8.39 -0.98 3.61
C GLY A 15 9.24 0.29 3.56
N LEU A 16 10.47 0.26 4.10
CA LEU A 16 11.46 1.33 4.01
C LEU A 16 12.36 1.19 2.76
N GLY A 17 12.19 0.13 1.97
CA GLY A 17 12.92 -0.09 0.72
C GLY A 17 14.24 -0.86 0.86
N PHE A 18 14.50 -1.49 2.00
CA PHE A 18 15.70 -2.31 2.20
C PHE A 18 15.59 -3.61 1.37
N SER A 19 16.71 -4.03 0.78
CA SER A 19 16.80 -5.33 0.10
C SER A 19 16.75 -6.49 1.10
N GLN A 20 16.39 -7.68 0.63
CA GLN A 20 16.33 -8.88 1.48
C GLN A 20 17.65 -9.15 2.22
N ALA A 21 18.81 -8.96 1.57
CA ALA A 21 20.11 -9.18 2.19
C ALA A 21 20.40 -8.15 3.29
N GLU A 22 20.06 -6.87 3.08
CA GLU A 22 20.20 -5.80 4.08
C GLU A 22 19.30 -6.06 5.29
N ILE A 23 18.04 -6.42 5.05
CA ILE A 23 17.09 -6.79 6.11
C ILE A 23 17.62 -7.96 6.95
N VAL A 24 18.12 -9.01 6.30
CA VAL A 24 18.67 -10.18 7.00
C VAL A 24 19.88 -9.79 7.84
N ASN A 25 20.78 -8.97 7.31
CA ASN A 25 21.95 -8.50 8.04
C ASN A 25 21.55 -7.66 9.25
N GLU A 26 20.69 -6.67 9.07
CA GLU A 26 20.23 -5.77 10.13
C GLU A 26 19.48 -6.53 11.23
N LEU A 27 18.51 -7.37 10.86
CA LEU A 27 17.74 -8.14 11.84
C LEU A 27 18.57 -9.21 12.55
N SER A 28 19.57 -9.81 11.87
CA SER A 28 20.43 -10.80 12.52
C SER A 28 21.23 -10.19 13.67
N LEU A 29 21.71 -8.96 13.48
CA LEU A 29 22.42 -8.18 14.50
C LEU A 29 21.48 -7.67 15.59
N LYS A 30 20.41 -6.98 15.17
CA LYS A 30 19.45 -6.33 16.07
C LYS A 30 18.72 -7.32 16.98
N LEU A 31 18.36 -8.48 16.45
CA LEU A 31 17.54 -9.48 17.13
C LEU A 31 18.34 -10.69 17.61
N THR A 32 19.67 -10.67 17.42
CA THR A 32 20.61 -11.73 17.81
C THR A 32 20.15 -13.11 17.33
N CYS A 33 19.74 -13.20 16.07
CA CYS A 33 19.20 -14.43 15.48
C CYS A 33 19.98 -14.84 14.23
N SER A 34 20.03 -16.13 13.94
CA SER A 34 20.77 -16.62 12.77
C SER A 34 20.12 -16.12 11.48
N LYS A 35 20.96 -15.76 10.50
CA LYS A 35 20.51 -15.36 9.14
C LYS A 35 19.61 -16.43 8.50
N ARG A 36 19.90 -17.72 8.75
CA ARG A 36 19.10 -18.85 8.26
C ARG A 36 17.64 -18.78 8.70
N VAL A 37 17.37 -18.35 9.94
CA VAL A 37 15.99 -18.21 10.45
C VAL A 37 15.26 -17.08 9.73
N LEU A 38 15.95 -15.99 9.41
CA LEU A 38 15.37 -14.86 8.68
C LEU A 38 15.08 -15.22 7.22
N TYR A 39 16.00 -15.92 6.54
CA TYR A 39 15.75 -16.47 5.21
C TYR A 39 14.55 -17.42 5.20
N LYS A 40 14.42 -18.26 6.23
CA LYS A 40 13.24 -19.12 6.40
C LYS A 40 11.95 -18.31 6.57
N ASP A 41 11.99 -17.17 7.26
CA ASP A 41 10.80 -16.29 7.32
C ASP A 41 10.46 -15.71 5.94
N PHE A 42 11.42 -15.42 5.06
CA PHE A 42 11.11 -15.06 3.67
C PHE A 42 10.52 -16.24 2.88
N GLU A 43 11.10 -17.45 2.99
CA GLU A 43 10.63 -18.65 2.28
C GLU A 43 9.17 -19.00 2.60
N PHE A 44 8.77 -18.90 3.88
CA PHE A 44 7.42 -19.26 4.32
C PHE A 44 6.46 -18.05 4.38
N ARG A 45 6.79 -16.94 3.70
CA ARG A 45 6.02 -15.69 3.70
C ARG A 45 4.54 -15.87 3.38
N GLU A 46 4.24 -16.61 2.34
CA GLU A 46 2.86 -16.84 1.85
C GLU A 46 1.96 -17.43 2.94
N VAL A 47 2.53 -18.16 3.90
CA VAL A 47 1.79 -18.79 4.99
C VAL A 47 1.53 -17.79 6.12
N TRP A 48 2.54 -17.01 6.53
CA TRP A 48 2.42 -16.20 7.75
C TRP A 48 2.00 -14.76 7.50
N GLN A 49 2.32 -14.17 6.34
CA GLN A 49 2.01 -12.76 6.08
C GLN A 49 0.50 -12.51 6.03
N PRO A 50 -0.33 -13.35 5.38
CA PRO A 50 -1.78 -13.20 5.42
C PRO A 50 -2.34 -13.28 6.84
N VAL A 51 -1.80 -14.16 7.69
CA VAL A 51 -2.23 -14.31 9.09
C VAL A 51 -1.86 -13.08 9.93
N LEU A 52 -0.70 -12.46 9.70
CA LEU A 52 -0.34 -11.21 10.35
C LEU A 52 -1.20 -10.04 9.85
N GLN A 53 -1.50 -10.01 8.57
CA GLN A 53 -2.30 -8.96 7.95
C GLN A 53 -3.80 -9.12 8.21
N SER A 54 -4.30 -10.32 8.54
CA SER A 54 -5.72 -10.54 8.85
C SER A 54 -6.16 -9.84 10.14
N ALA A 55 -5.23 -9.51 11.04
CA ALA A 55 -5.50 -8.68 12.21
C ALA A 55 -5.78 -7.21 11.83
N VAL A 56 -5.39 -6.80 10.63
CA VAL A 56 -5.58 -5.45 10.12
C VAL A 56 -6.90 -5.40 9.36
N LYS A 57 -7.79 -4.48 9.74
CA LYS A 57 -9.03 -4.23 8.99
C LYS A 57 -8.70 -3.57 7.66
N PRO A 58 -8.97 -4.20 6.50
CA PRO A 58 -8.62 -3.66 5.19
C PRO A 58 -9.19 -2.25 4.97
N ASP A 59 -10.45 -2.02 5.37
CA ASP A 59 -11.09 -0.70 5.26
C ASP A 59 -10.33 0.38 6.04
N GLY A 60 -9.82 0.04 7.22
CA GLY A 60 -9.02 0.96 8.03
C GLY A 60 -7.67 1.31 7.39
N VAL A 61 -7.07 0.38 6.62
CA VAL A 61 -5.85 0.64 5.86
C VAL A 61 -6.16 1.51 4.66
N LEU A 62 -7.23 1.18 3.93
CA LEU A 62 -7.68 1.95 2.77
C LEU A 62 -7.92 3.41 3.16
N LEU A 63 -8.68 3.67 4.23
CA LEU A 63 -8.92 5.04 4.72
C LEU A 63 -7.62 5.78 5.06
N LYS A 64 -6.63 5.11 5.65
CA LYS A 64 -5.31 5.71 5.92
C LYS A 64 -4.55 6.05 4.64
N VAL A 65 -4.59 5.17 3.64
CA VAL A 65 -3.97 5.40 2.32
C VAL A 65 -4.63 6.58 1.61
N LEU A 66 -5.96 6.66 1.62
CA LEU A 66 -6.70 7.78 1.04
C LEU A 66 -6.38 9.10 1.71
N ASN A 67 -6.41 9.13 3.05
CA ASN A 67 -6.03 10.32 3.82
C ASN A 67 -4.59 10.77 3.49
N ARG A 68 -3.68 9.81 3.26
CA ARG A 68 -2.29 10.12 2.90
C ARG A 68 -2.18 10.73 1.50
N TYR A 69 -2.89 10.20 0.52
CA TYR A 69 -2.90 10.78 -0.83
C TYR A 69 -3.55 12.16 -0.85
N GLU A 70 -4.64 12.36 -0.11
CA GLU A 70 -5.26 13.68 0.03
C GLU A 70 -4.31 14.68 0.68
N GLN A 71 -3.57 14.28 1.74
CA GLN A 71 -2.57 15.13 2.36
C GLN A 71 -1.45 15.52 1.39
N ILE A 72 -0.94 14.57 0.60
CA ILE A 72 0.08 14.82 -0.43
C ILE A 72 -0.45 15.80 -1.47
N TYR A 73 -1.68 15.61 -1.94
CA TYR A 73 -2.34 16.52 -2.86
C TYR A 73 -2.43 17.93 -2.28
N ARG A 74 -2.93 18.09 -1.04
CA ARG A 74 -3.07 19.40 -0.37
C ARG A 74 -1.72 20.10 -0.22
N GLN A 75 -0.66 19.38 0.15
CA GLN A 75 0.69 19.95 0.26
C GLN A 75 1.23 20.40 -1.11
N ALA A 76 1.03 19.60 -2.16
CA ALA A 76 1.42 19.97 -3.51
C ALA A 76 0.62 21.17 -4.02
N SER A 77 -0.69 21.21 -3.78
CA SER A 77 -1.57 22.33 -4.11
C SER A 77 -1.13 23.63 -3.42
N LEU A 78 -0.74 23.57 -2.14
CA LEU A 78 -0.21 24.74 -1.46
C LEU A 78 1.06 25.23 -2.16
N ARG A 79 2.03 24.35 -2.44
CA ARG A 79 3.26 24.70 -3.15
C ARG A 79 3.01 25.29 -4.52
N PHE A 80 2.03 24.75 -5.26
CA PHE A 80 1.63 25.25 -6.57
C PHE A 80 1.18 26.71 -6.52
N ILE A 81 0.36 27.08 -5.52
CA ILE A 81 -0.19 28.43 -5.35
C ILE A 81 0.87 29.40 -4.83
N THR A 82 1.74 28.95 -3.92
CA THR A 82 2.67 29.84 -3.21
C THR A 82 4.00 30.05 -3.94
N THR A 83 4.37 29.19 -4.90
CA THR A 83 5.66 29.30 -5.59
C THR A 83 5.60 30.26 -6.78
N SER A 84 6.63 31.08 -6.93
CA SER A 84 6.89 31.91 -8.12
C SER A 84 7.74 31.19 -9.17
N ASN A 85 8.35 30.05 -8.82
CA ASN A 85 9.18 29.26 -9.73
C ASN A 85 8.30 28.35 -10.60
N GLU A 86 8.35 28.53 -11.91
CA GLU A 86 7.54 27.78 -12.87
C GLU A 86 7.84 26.28 -12.87
N LEU A 87 9.11 25.89 -12.76
CA LEU A 87 9.49 24.46 -12.66
C LEU A 87 8.93 23.83 -11.38
N ALA A 88 8.99 24.55 -10.26
CA ALA A 88 8.41 24.08 -9.00
C ALA A 88 6.88 23.97 -9.08
N ARG A 89 6.23 24.89 -9.80
CA ARG A 89 4.78 24.86 -10.07
C ARG A 89 4.40 23.64 -10.92
N MET A 90 5.15 23.36 -11.98
CA MET A 90 4.95 22.17 -12.82
C MET A 90 5.19 20.87 -12.05
N ALA A 91 6.23 20.82 -11.20
CA ALA A 91 6.48 19.67 -10.35
C ALA A 91 5.34 19.43 -9.34
N ALA A 92 4.82 20.50 -8.73
CA ALA A 92 3.67 20.42 -7.83
C ALA A 92 2.42 19.89 -8.55
N LEU A 93 2.13 20.39 -9.77
CA LEU A 93 1.01 19.93 -10.59
C LEU A 93 1.13 18.44 -10.95
N ASN A 94 2.33 17.98 -11.29
CA ASN A 94 2.58 16.55 -11.54
C ASN A 94 2.34 15.67 -10.30
N ILE A 95 2.71 16.15 -9.10
CA ILE A 95 2.43 15.43 -7.85
C ILE A 95 0.92 15.38 -7.59
N MET A 96 0.20 16.49 -7.80
CA MET A 96 -1.26 16.56 -7.67
C MET A 96 -1.95 15.56 -8.61
N LEU A 97 -1.55 15.53 -9.88
CA LEU A 97 -2.08 14.57 -10.86
C LEU A 97 -1.85 13.12 -10.45
N LYS A 98 -0.63 12.79 -10.00
CA LYS A 98 -0.29 11.45 -9.50
C LYS A 98 -1.13 11.05 -8.29
N ALA A 99 -1.29 11.95 -7.32
CA ALA A 99 -2.11 11.70 -6.14
C ALA A 99 -3.59 11.45 -6.52
N ASN A 100 -4.13 12.22 -7.46
CA ASN A 100 -5.49 12.01 -7.98
C ASN A 100 -5.66 10.66 -8.68
N SER A 101 -4.70 10.26 -9.53
CA SER A 101 -4.72 8.95 -10.19
C SER A 101 -4.76 7.82 -9.16
N LEU A 102 -3.84 7.87 -8.19
CA LEU A 102 -3.73 6.86 -7.14
C LEU A 102 -5.00 6.81 -6.26
N MET A 103 -5.60 7.96 -5.92
CA MET A 103 -6.89 7.97 -5.22
C MET A 103 -8.01 7.34 -6.04
N CYS A 104 -8.09 7.64 -7.34
CA CYS A 104 -9.08 7.04 -8.24
C CYS A 104 -8.91 5.51 -8.32
N GLU A 105 -7.69 5.04 -8.52
CA GLU A 105 -7.36 3.61 -8.58
C GLU A 105 -7.65 2.88 -7.26
N THR A 106 -7.40 3.54 -6.12
CA THR A 106 -7.52 2.88 -4.82
C THR A 106 -8.95 2.92 -4.25
N ALA A 107 -9.72 4.00 -4.48
CA ALA A 107 -11.07 4.14 -3.92
C ALA A 107 -12.19 3.93 -4.95
N VAL A 108 -12.05 4.48 -6.16
CA VAL A 108 -13.17 4.58 -7.11
C VAL A 108 -13.24 3.33 -8.00
N LEU A 109 -12.09 2.91 -8.54
CA LEU A 109 -12.03 1.80 -9.47
C LEU A 109 -12.55 0.48 -8.86
N PRO A 110 -12.24 0.11 -7.60
CA PRO A 110 -12.76 -1.13 -7.01
C PRO A 110 -14.28 -1.11 -6.86
N GLU A 111 -14.87 0.02 -6.50
CA GLU A 111 -16.33 0.18 -6.40
C GLU A 111 -16.99 0.04 -7.77
N VAL A 112 -16.47 0.73 -8.79
CA VAL A 112 -16.97 0.65 -10.17
C VAL A 112 -16.87 -0.79 -10.70
N LEU A 113 -15.73 -1.46 -10.51
CA LEU A 113 -15.55 -2.85 -10.92
C LEU A 113 -16.47 -3.81 -10.14
N GLY A 114 -16.73 -3.54 -8.85
CA GLY A 114 -17.70 -4.28 -8.07
C GLY A 114 -19.10 -4.18 -8.67
N ARG A 115 -19.57 -2.96 -8.92
CA ARG A 115 -20.87 -2.70 -9.55
C ARG A 115 -20.97 -3.30 -10.95
N LEU A 116 -19.89 -3.26 -11.74
CA LEU A 116 -19.84 -3.86 -13.07
C LEU A 116 -20.03 -5.39 -12.98
N ARG A 117 -19.32 -6.06 -12.07
CA ARG A 117 -19.48 -7.52 -11.84
C ARG A 117 -20.91 -7.88 -11.43
N ASP A 118 -21.53 -7.08 -10.55
CA ASP A 118 -22.92 -7.30 -10.14
C ASP A 118 -23.90 -7.20 -11.32
N LEU A 119 -23.66 -6.25 -12.23
CA LEU A 119 -24.45 -6.10 -13.45
C LEU A 119 -24.23 -7.27 -14.40
N GLU A 120 -22.99 -7.70 -14.61
CA GLU A 120 -22.66 -8.88 -15.43
C GLU A 120 -23.36 -10.14 -14.90
N ASP A 121 -23.38 -10.33 -13.58
CA ASP A 121 -24.02 -11.50 -12.97
C ASP A 121 -25.55 -11.45 -13.03
N LYS A 122 -26.15 -10.25 -12.99
CA LYS A 122 -27.59 -10.08 -13.24
C LYS A 122 -27.94 -10.33 -14.71
N ALA A 123 -27.10 -9.89 -15.64
CA ALA A 123 -27.29 -10.15 -17.07
C ALA A 123 -27.21 -11.64 -17.40
N LYS A 124 -26.22 -12.36 -16.85
CA LYS A 124 -26.12 -13.83 -16.97
C LYS A 124 -27.35 -14.58 -16.46
N ARG A 125 -28.03 -14.02 -15.45
CA ARG A 125 -29.27 -14.56 -14.87
C ARG A 125 -30.53 -14.20 -15.66
N GLY A 126 -30.42 -13.50 -16.78
CA GLY A 126 -31.55 -13.09 -17.61
C GLY A 126 -32.40 -11.98 -16.99
N VAL A 127 -31.90 -11.26 -15.98
CA VAL A 127 -32.65 -10.23 -15.24
C VAL A 127 -32.94 -8.99 -16.09
N PHE A 128 -32.20 -8.79 -17.18
CA PHE A 128 -32.33 -7.63 -18.08
C PHE A 128 -32.99 -7.96 -19.42
N VAL A 129 -33.64 -9.13 -19.55
CA VAL A 129 -34.49 -9.42 -20.71
C VAL A 129 -35.87 -8.79 -20.46
N PRO A 130 -36.49 -8.11 -21.46
CA PRO A 130 -37.84 -7.57 -21.31
C PRO A 130 -38.89 -8.62 -20.95
#